data_AF-A0A5C9BZI1-F1
#
_entry.id   AF-A0A5C9BZI1-F1
#
_cell.length_a   1.000
_cell.length_b   1.000
_cell.length_c   1.000
_cell.angle_alpha   90.00
_cell.angle_beta   90.00
_cell.angle_gamma   90.00
#
_symmetry.space_group_name_H-M   'P 1'
#
loop_
_entity.id
_entity.type
_entity.pdbx_description
1 polymer ?
#
loop_
_entity_poly.entity_id
_entity_poly.type
_entity_poly.pdbx_seq_one_letter_code
_entity_poly.pdbx_strand_id
1 'polypeptide(L)'
;MTRIIDFPVQNNQRNHDYDGDIEDILASIPLRPREKLRFELIKTIDSYDAYFTQWSLSFPEASDETVKKQIYDLAHQEHGRKIRMLKDIMLLKAKVLVSEFHRSR
;
A
#
# COMPACT_ATOMS: atom_id res chain seq x y z
N MET A 1 -33.40 7.74 -16.57
CA MET A 1 -32.25 8.62 -16.89
C MET A 1 -31.11 8.24 -15.98
N THR A 2 -30.15 7.46 -16.47
CA THR A 2 -29.02 6.95 -15.66
C THR A 2 -27.89 7.96 -15.74
N ARG A 3 -27.53 8.59 -14.61
CA ARG A 3 -26.37 9.49 -14.53
C ARG A 3 -25.12 8.61 -14.38
N ILE A 4 -24.30 8.55 -15.42
CA ILE A 4 -22.97 7.94 -15.35
C ILE A 4 -22.11 8.88 -14.50
N ILE A 5 -21.62 8.37 -13.37
CA ILE A 5 -20.68 9.09 -12.52
C ILE A 5 -19.30 8.81 -13.12
N ASP A 6 -18.78 9.75 -13.89
CA ASP A 6 -17.39 9.70 -14.32
C ASP A 6 -16.50 9.87 -13.09
N PHE A 7 -15.87 8.79 -12.65
CA PHE A 7 -14.83 8.85 -11.62
C PHE A 7 -13.67 9.68 -12.15
N PRO A 8 -13.28 10.79 -11.48
CA PRO A 8 -12.23 11.62 -12.00
C PRO A 8 -10.87 11.01 -11.69
N VAL A 9 -9.94 11.40 -12.55
CA VAL A 9 -8.48 11.32 -12.45
C VAL A 9 -7.89 10.11 -13.17
N GLN A 10 -7.48 10.37 -14.41
CA GLN A 10 -6.38 9.68 -15.06
C GLN A 10 -5.27 9.48 -14.05
N ASN A 11 -5.08 8.21 -13.67
CA ASN A 11 -4.01 7.78 -12.80
C ASN A 11 -2.67 7.98 -13.55
N ASN A 12 -2.15 9.21 -13.55
CA ASN A 12 -0.78 9.54 -13.96
C ASN A 12 0.24 9.07 -12.91
N GLN A 13 -0.11 8.10 -12.04
CA GLN A 13 0.81 7.59 -11.03
C GLN A 13 1.75 6.62 -11.73
N ARG A 14 2.90 7.17 -12.14
CA ARG A 14 4.11 6.41 -12.41
C ARG A 14 4.26 5.35 -11.33
N ASN A 15 4.65 4.13 -11.72
CA ASN A 15 5.11 3.11 -10.80
C ASN A 15 6.20 3.73 -9.92
N HIS A 16 5.83 4.11 -8.70
CA HIS A 16 6.76 4.63 -7.71
C HIS A 16 7.53 3.43 -7.17
N ASP A 17 8.85 3.49 -7.24
CA ASP A 17 9.74 2.41 -6.80
C ASP A 17 9.97 2.50 -5.28
N TYR A 18 8.98 2.06 -4.52
CA TYR A 18 9.04 2.05 -3.06
C TYR A 18 10.16 1.15 -2.51
N ASP A 19 10.52 0.10 -3.25
CA ASP A 19 11.59 -0.80 -2.82
C ASP A 19 12.94 -0.09 -2.93
N GLY A 20 13.17 0.64 -4.03
CA GLY A 20 14.32 1.53 -4.19
C GLY A 20 14.41 2.61 -3.11
N ASP A 21 13.30 3.27 -2.79
CA ASP A 21 13.29 4.32 -1.76
C ASP A 21 13.61 3.77 -0.36
N ILE A 22 13.12 2.57 -0.02
CA ILE A 22 13.42 1.91 1.26
C ILE A 22 14.91 1.54 1.32
N GLU A 23 15.47 1.04 0.23
CA GLU A 23 16.90 0.72 0.13
C GLU A 23 17.78 1.96 0.30
N ASP A 24 17.41 3.07 -0.32
CA ASP A 24 18.11 4.35 -0.19
C ASP A 24 18.08 4.88 1.25
N ILE A 25 16.94 4.76 1.94
CA ILE A 25 16.81 5.15 3.35
C ILE A 25 17.75 4.31 4.23
N LEU A 26 17.78 2.99 3.98
CA LEU A 26 18.58 2.04 4.74
C LEU A 26 20.07 2.10 4.40
N ALA A 27 20.47 2.69 3.27
CA ALA A 27 21.85 2.79 2.83
C ALA A 27 22.77 3.49 3.85
N SER A 28 22.21 4.42 4.64
CA SER A 28 22.93 5.13 5.71
C SER A 28 23.31 4.26 6.91
N ILE A 29 22.78 3.03 7.00
CA ILE A 29 22.97 2.10 8.11
C ILE A 29 24.03 1.06 7.75
N PRO A 30 24.99 0.71 8.64
CA PRO A 30 25.94 -0.37 8.40
C PRO A 30 25.24 -1.73 8.14
N LEU A 31 25.88 -2.62 7.38
CA LEU A 31 25.27 -3.85 6.87
C LEU A 31 24.61 -4.73 7.96
N ARG A 32 25.31 -4.98 9.08
CA ARG A 32 24.79 -5.81 10.19
C ARG A 32 23.49 -5.27 10.82
N PRO A 33 23.43 -4.02 11.29
CA PRO A 33 22.18 -3.46 11.83
C PRO A 33 21.09 -3.24 10.77
N ARG A 34 21.47 -3.06 9.50
CA ARG A 34 20.51 -2.88 8.39
C ARG A 34 19.57 -4.08 8.23
N GLU A 35 20.10 -5.30 8.32
CA GLU A 35 19.29 -6.52 8.22
C GLU A 35 18.23 -6.62 9.32
N LYS A 36 18.60 -6.21 10.55
CA LYS A 36 17.67 -6.15 11.68
C LYS A 36 16.54 -5.14 11.42
N LEU A 37 16.86 -3.95 10.91
CA LEU A 37 15.86 -2.94 10.59
C LEU A 37 14.94 -3.38 9.44
N ARG A 38 15.48 -4.09 8.42
CA ARG A 38 14.66 -4.71 7.37
C ARG A 38 13.67 -5.72 7.94
N PHE A 39 14.11 -6.56 8.87
CA PHE A 39 13.24 -7.54 9.52
C PHE A 39 12.11 -6.87 10.31
N GLU A 40 12.39 -5.78 11.04
CA GLU A 40 11.37 -5.01 11.74
C GLU A 40 10.36 -4.35 10.79
N LEU A 41 10.82 -3.88 9.63
CA LEU A 41 9.96 -3.41 8.55
C LEU A 41 9.04 -4.51 8.03
N ILE A 42 9.57 -5.68 7.68
CA ILE A 42 8.79 -6.83 7.19
C ILE A 42 7.74 -7.25 8.22
N LYS A 43 8.13 -7.39 9.49
CA LYS A 43 7.19 -7.74 10.57
C LYS A 43 6.06 -6.72 10.70
N THR A 44 6.37 -5.43 10.51
CA THR A 44 5.37 -4.37 10.52
C THR A 44 4.42 -4.50 9.33
N ILE A 45 4.92 -4.83 8.14
CA ILE A 45 4.11 -5.07 6.93
C ILE A 45 3.19 -6.25 7.11
N ASP A 46 3.70 -7.39 7.56
CA ASP A 46 2.90 -8.61 7.78
C ASP A 46 1.76 -8.35 8.77
N SER A 47 1.99 -7.49 9.77
CA SER A 47 0.95 -7.08 10.73
C SER A 47 -0.15 -6.21 10.09
N TYR A 48 0.20 -5.41 9.07
CA TYR A 48 -0.77 -4.61 8.32
C TYR A 48 -1.45 -5.40 7.20
N ASP A 49 -0.79 -6.38 6.60
CA ASP A 49 -1.40 -7.26 5.59
C ASP A 49 -2.62 -7.99 6.17
N ALA A 50 -2.54 -8.44 7.43
CA ALA A 50 -3.69 -8.96 8.17
C ALA A 50 -4.88 -7.98 8.28
N TYR A 51 -4.63 -6.67 8.24
CA TYR A 51 -5.65 -5.62 8.27
C TYR A 51 -6.28 -5.35 6.88
N PHE A 52 -5.55 -5.66 5.80
CA PHE A 52 -5.98 -5.39 4.43
C PHE A 52 -6.49 -6.64 3.67
N THR A 53 -6.34 -7.84 4.24
CA THR A 53 -6.58 -9.13 3.56
C THR A 53 -8.04 -9.60 3.53
N GLN A 54 -8.94 -9.07 4.37
CA GLN A 54 -10.33 -9.53 4.38
C GLN A 54 -11.28 -8.54 3.69
N TRP A 55 -11.64 -8.85 2.44
CA TRP A 55 -12.68 -8.15 1.70
C TRP A 55 -13.64 -9.14 1.09
N SER A 56 -14.92 -8.95 1.37
CA SER A 56 -16.00 -9.61 0.68
C SER A 56 -16.72 -8.60 -0.20
N LEU A 57 -16.95 -8.96 -1.45
CA LEU A 57 -17.86 -8.24 -2.33
C LEU A 57 -19.21 -8.95 -2.27
N SER A 58 -20.24 -8.25 -1.80
CA SER A 58 -21.61 -8.71 -1.89
C SER A 58 -22.28 -8.09 -3.10
N PHE A 59 -22.94 -8.92 -3.90
CA PHE A 59 -23.71 -8.48 -5.05
C PHE A 59 -25.21 -8.63 -4.74
N PRO A 60 -26.05 -7.63 -5.06
CA PRO A 60 -27.50 -7.80 -5.03
C PRO A 60 -27.94 -8.95 -5.97
N GLU A 61 -28.90 -9.77 -5.56
CA GLU A 61 -29.35 -10.97 -6.30
C GLU A 61 -29.86 -10.68 -7.72
N ALA A 62 -30.36 -9.47 -7.98
CA ALA A 62 -30.86 -9.04 -9.29
C ALA A 62 -29.88 -8.16 -10.08
N SER A 63 -28.58 -8.20 -9.76
CA SER A 63 -27.58 -7.34 -10.42
C SER A 63 -27.29 -7.80 -11.84
N ASP A 64 -27.45 -6.90 -12.80
CA ASP A 64 -26.98 -7.09 -14.18
C ASP A 64 -25.45 -7.16 -14.24
N GLU A 65 -24.91 -7.84 -15.26
CA GLU A 65 -23.46 -8.04 -15.47
C GLU A 65 -22.71 -6.71 -15.58
N THR A 66 -23.35 -5.68 -16.14
CA THR A 66 -22.81 -4.32 -16.20
C THR A 66 -22.52 -3.75 -14.82
N VAL A 67 -23.45 -3.95 -13.88
CA VAL A 67 -23.35 -3.45 -12.50
C VAL A 67 -22.30 -4.24 -11.72
N LYS A 68 -22.25 -5.57 -11.91
CA LYS A 68 -21.20 -6.40 -11.31
C LYS A 68 -19.82 -5.93 -11.75
N LYS A 69 -19.63 -5.70 -13.05
CA LYS A 69 -18.36 -5.19 -13.59
C LYS A 69 -17.96 -3.85 -12.94
N GLN A 70 -18.89 -2.90 -12.83
CA GLN A 70 -18.62 -1.61 -12.18
C GLN A 70 -18.22 -1.77 -10.70
N ILE A 71 -18.88 -2.67 -9.96
CA ILE A 71 -18.54 -2.98 -8.57
C ILE A 71 -17.13 -3.60 -8.48
N TYR A 72 -16.78 -4.51 -9.40
CA TYR A 72 -15.45 -5.08 -9.49
C TYR A 72 -14.38 -4.02 -9.79
N ASP A 73 -14.62 -3.16 -10.77
CA ASP A 73 -13.69 -2.09 -11.15
C ASP A 73 -13.43 -1.14 -9.97
N LEU A 74 -14.50 -0.77 -9.24
CA LEU A 74 -14.38 0.04 -8.03
C LEU A 74 -13.59 -0.68 -6.92
N ALA A 75 -13.88 -1.95 -6.69
CA ALA A 75 -13.17 -2.75 -5.69
C ALA A 75 -11.68 -2.86 -6.01
N HIS A 76 -11.33 -3.07 -7.27
CA HIS A 76 -9.95 -3.13 -7.73
C HIS A 76 -9.23 -1.79 -7.55
N GLN A 77 -9.91 -0.68 -7.85
CA GLN A 77 -9.36 0.66 -7.63
C GLN A 77 -9.08 0.94 -6.15
N GLU A 78 -10.03 0.60 -5.26
CA GLU A 78 -9.88 0.80 -3.82
C GLU A 78 -8.79 -0.11 -3.22
N HIS A 79 -8.66 -1.34 -3.72
CA HIS A 79 -7.54 -2.21 -3.39
C HIS A 79 -6.21 -1.55 -3.77
N GLY A 80 -6.08 -1.05 -5.01
CA GLY A 80 -4.88 -0.33 -5.44
C GLY A 80 -4.55 0.91 -4.60
N ARG A 81 -5.57 1.67 -4.17
CA ARG A 81 -5.39 2.82 -3.27
C ARG A 81 -4.84 2.40 -1.90
N LYS A 82 -5.38 1.34 -1.30
CA LYS A 82 -4.92 0.85 0.00
C LYS A 82 -3.50 0.28 -0.05
N ILE A 83 -3.15 -0.44 -1.11
CA ILE A 83 -1.77 -0.91 -1.30
C ILE A 83 -0.79 0.26 -1.34
N ARG A 84 -1.13 1.38 -2.00
CA ARG A 84 -0.26 2.57 -1.98
C ARG A 84 -0.14 3.19 -0.60
N MET A 85 -1.25 3.33 0.12
CA MET A 85 -1.20 3.83 1.50
C MET A 85 -0.32 2.95 2.38
N LEU A 86 -0.37 1.63 2.23
CA LEU A 86 0.51 0.72 2.95
C LEU A 86 1.99 0.99 2.62
N LYS A 87 2.32 1.17 1.35
CA LYS A 87 3.69 1.49 0.93
C LYS A 87 4.18 2.85 1.44
N ASP A 88 3.31 3.86 1.51
CA ASP A 88 3.63 5.16 2.12
C ASP A 88 3.92 5.02 3.63
N ILE A 89 3.13 4.21 4.35
CA ILE A 89 3.36 3.91 5.77
C ILE A 89 4.69 3.18 5.96
N MET A 90 5.03 2.23 5.08
CA MET A 90 6.32 1.53 5.11
C MET A 90 7.49 2.51 4.96
N LEU A 91 7.41 3.42 3.98
CA LEU A 91 8.42 4.43 3.75
C LEU A 91 8.61 5.32 4.99
N LEU A 92 7.51 5.76 5.61
CA LEU A 92 7.55 6.55 6.83
C LEU A 92 8.20 5.77 7.99
N LYS A 93 7.82 4.49 8.15
CA LYS A 93 8.39 3.63 9.19
C LYS A 93 9.89 3.43 9.00
N ALA A 94 10.35 3.23 7.76
CA ALA A 94 11.78 3.14 7.45
C ALA A 94 12.55 4.38 7.89
N LYS A 95 12.02 5.58 7.58
CA LYS A 95 12.62 6.86 8.00
C LYS A 95 12.71 6.98 9.52
N VAL A 96 11.65 6.60 10.24
CA VAL A 96 11.62 6.60 11.71
C VAL A 96 12.67 5.66 12.28
N LEU A 97 12.73 4.41 11.80
CA LEU A 97 13.68 3.40 12.27
C LEU A 97 15.14 3.85 12.06
N VAL A 98 15.45 4.42 10.90
CA VAL A 98 16.78 4.98 10.61
C VAL A 98 17.10 6.17 11.52
N SER A 99 16.14 7.07 11.73
CA SER A 99 16.33 8.21 12.64
C SER A 99 16.55 7.76 14.09
N GLU A 100 15.83 6.73 14.56
CA GLU A 100 15.99 6.16 15.91
C GLU A 100 17.36 5.50 16.07
N PHE A 101 17.83 4.79 15.05
CA PHE A 101 19.16 4.19 15.03
C PHE A 101 20.26 5.25 15.21
N HIS A 102 20.20 6.34 14.45
CA HIS A 102 21.19 7.41 14.54
C HIS A 102 21.11 8.21 15.84
N ARG A 103 19.93 8.31 16.48
CA ARG A 103 19.78 8.94 17.81
C ARG A 103 20.26 8.09 18.96
N SER A 104 20.22 6.77 18.82
CA SER A 104 20.61 5.82 19.87
C SER A 104 22.11 5.50 19.89
N ARG A 105 22.89 6.22 19.08
CA ARG A 105 24.34 6.09 18.91
C ARG A 105 25.03 7.34 19.41
#